data_AF-F5RNK4-F1
#
_entry.id   AF-F5RNK4-F1
#
_cell.length_a   1.000
_cell.length_b   1.000
_cell.length_c   1.000
_cell.angle_alpha   90.00
_cell.angle_beta   90.00
_cell.angle_gamma   90.00
#
_symmetry.space_group_name_H-M   'P 1'
#
loop_
_entity.id
_entity.type
_entity.pdbx_description
1 polymer ?
#
loop_
_entity_poly.entity_id
_entity_poly.type
_entity_poly.pdbx_seq_one_letter_code
_entity_poly.pdbx_strand_id
1 'polypeptide(L)'
;MKSKMDVDWTWIRSHLPREFADRDIGFFGGYYLDGRNVMLEGERGEPDTLEYAARDEEDLRLWQFDHVCELLSYALELEHRTENSKKWRYVRVRVENGKWLYAERRSYIYNAIEDTRLAAFERYLRLIHPVYSPEHFEERVQAHVRLMNRWYRTPHWDFDRNALCFVEVSDAKEYGGDADDTEEPRTGSVIQML
;
A
#
# COMPACT_ATOMS: atom_id res chain seq x y z
N MET A 1 0.31 9.93 -31.77
CA MET A 1 -0.54 8.81 -32.27
C MET A 1 -0.70 7.90 -31.09
N LYS A 2 -1.93 7.72 -30.59
CA LYS A 2 -2.18 6.93 -29.39
C LYS A 2 -1.95 5.45 -29.71
N SER A 3 -1.09 4.79 -28.96
CA SER A 3 -0.86 3.35 -29.05
C SER A 3 -1.09 2.70 -27.70
N LYS A 4 -1.48 1.43 -27.70
CA LYS A 4 -1.46 0.64 -26.46
C LYS A 4 -0.06 0.68 -25.85
N MET A 5 0.00 0.61 -24.53
CA MET A 5 1.27 0.53 -23.80
C MET A 5 2.09 -0.64 -24.34
N ASP A 6 3.26 -0.34 -24.90
CA ASP A 6 4.24 -1.34 -25.29
C ASP A 6 5.22 -1.53 -24.14
N VAL A 7 5.19 -2.72 -23.54
CA VAL A 7 5.89 -3.04 -22.29
C VAL A 7 7.06 -3.95 -22.61
N ASP A 8 8.27 -3.54 -22.21
CA ASP A 8 9.46 -4.39 -22.33
C ASP A 8 9.47 -5.48 -21.25
N TRP A 9 8.63 -6.50 -21.44
CA TRP A 9 8.50 -7.62 -20.52
C TRP A 9 9.80 -8.40 -20.32
N THR A 10 10.66 -8.45 -21.35
CA THR A 10 11.95 -9.13 -21.26
C THR A 10 12.84 -8.42 -20.26
N TRP A 11 12.94 -7.09 -20.37
CA TRP A 11 13.71 -6.28 -19.44
C TRP A 11 13.11 -6.30 -18.03
N ILE A 12 11.79 -6.15 -17.88
CA ILE A 12 11.15 -6.19 -16.56
C ILE A 12 11.44 -7.51 -15.86
N ARG A 13 11.22 -8.65 -16.54
CA ARG A 13 11.46 -9.97 -15.95
C ARG A 13 12.92 -10.25 -15.63
N SER A 14 13.87 -9.68 -16.35
CA SER A 14 15.30 -9.84 -16.03
C SER A 14 15.74 -9.08 -14.79
N HIS A 15 14.98 -8.06 -14.37
CA HIS A 15 15.27 -7.23 -13.19
C HIS A 15 14.45 -7.63 -11.95
N LEU A 16 13.44 -8.49 -12.11
CA LEU A 16 12.72 -9.08 -10.99
C LEU A 16 13.51 -10.24 -10.36
N PRO A 17 13.41 -10.44 -9.03
CA PRO A 17 13.90 -11.67 -8.40
C PRO A 17 13.25 -12.92 -9.02
N ARG A 18 13.99 -14.03 -9.02
CA ARG A 18 13.57 -15.29 -9.67
C ARG A 18 12.19 -15.78 -9.25
N GLU A 19 11.81 -15.57 -7.99
CA GLU A 19 10.50 -15.96 -7.44
C GLU A 19 9.31 -15.20 -8.08
N PHE A 20 9.56 -14.05 -8.71
CA PHE A 20 8.56 -13.25 -9.41
C PHE A 20 8.68 -13.30 -10.93
N ALA A 21 9.77 -13.86 -11.47
CA ALA A 21 10.05 -13.86 -12.90
C ALA A 21 8.96 -14.55 -13.73
N ASP A 22 8.27 -15.54 -13.15
CA ASP A 22 7.20 -16.33 -13.80
C ASP A 22 5.81 -16.03 -13.25
N ARG A 23 5.67 -15.11 -12.27
CA ARG A 23 4.35 -14.73 -11.76
C ARG A 23 3.54 -14.07 -12.87
N ASP A 24 2.23 -14.27 -12.83
CA ASP A 24 1.31 -13.51 -13.65
C ASP A 24 1.32 -12.06 -13.16
N ILE A 25 1.80 -11.16 -14.01
CA ILE A 25 1.91 -9.74 -13.70
C ILE A 25 0.66 -9.09 -14.29
N GLY A 26 -0.06 -8.33 -13.45
CA GLY A 26 -1.24 -7.59 -13.89
C GLY A 26 -0.97 -6.76 -15.16
N PHE A 27 -2.03 -6.51 -15.92
CA PHE A 27 -1.92 -5.79 -17.18
C PHE A 27 -1.99 -4.27 -16.97
N PHE A 28 -1.38 -3.50 -17.86
CA PHE A 28 -1.46 -2.03 -17.94
C PHE A 28 -2.84 -1.57 -18.47
N GLY A 29 -3.91 -2.17 -17.95
CA GLY A 29 -5.29 -1.86 -18.32
C GLY A 29 -5.60 -0.41 -18.02
N GLY A 30 -6.19 0.28 -19.00
CA GLY A 30 -6.48 1.70 -18.88
C GLY A 30 -5.26 2.61 -19.11
N TYR A 31 -4.07 2.09 -19.45
CA TYR A 31 -2.94 2.93 -19.87
C TYR A 31 -2.65 2.83 -21.36
N TYR A 32 -2.32 3.97 -21.96
CA TYR A 32 -1.86 4.05 -23.34
C TYR A 32 -0.74 5.11 -23.48
N LEU A 33 -0.02 5.08 -24.60
CA LEU A 33 1.05 6.03 -24.90
C LEU A 33 0.59 7.08 -25.91
N ASP A 34 0.89 8.34 -25.66
CA ASP A 34 0.93 9.41 -26.67
C ASP A 34 2.34 9.99 -26.77
N GLY A 35 3.13 9.46 -27.70
CA GLY A 35 4.58 9.68 -27.70
C GLY A 35 5.21 9.00 -26.47
N ARG A 36 5.86 9.78 -25.60
CA ARG A 36 6.45 9.31 -24.33
C ARG A 36 5.58 9.60 -23.10
N ASN A 37 4.38 10.11 -23.32
CA ASN A 37 3.44 10.38 -22.25
C ASN A 37 2.60 9.14 -22.00
N VAL A 38 2.61 8.66 -20.77
CA VAL A 38 1.67 7.67 -20.26
C VAL A 38 0.36 8.38 -19.93
N MET A 39 -0.71 7.90 -20.54
CA MET A 39 -2.04 8.45 -20.40
C MET A 39 -2.94 7.40 -19.76
N LEU A 40 -3.79 7.85 -18.83
CA LEU A 40 -4.85 7.06 -18.23
C LEU A 40 -6.15 7.25 -19.04
N GLU A 41 -6.75 6.15 -19.48
CA GLU A 41 -8.02 6.08 -20.19
C GLU A 41 -9.17 6.44 -19.25
N GLY A 42 -9.99 7.40 -19.66
CA GLY A 42 -11.18 7.78 -18.90
C GLY A 42 -12.26 6.70 -18.97
N GLU A 43 -12.60 6.07 -17.85
CA GLU A 43 -13.50 4.92 -17.82
C GLU A 43 -14.95 5.20 -18.26
N ARG A 44 -15.37 6.48 -18.41
CA ARG A 44 -16.78 6.88 -18.71
C ARG A 44 -16.93 8.13 -19.59
N GLY A 45 -15.99 8.37 -20.49
CA GLY A 45 -15.99 9.58 -21.33
C GLY A 45 -15.39 10.81 -20.63
N GLU A 46 -14.78 10.62 -19.46
CA GLU A 46 -13.83 11.57 -18.89
C GLU A 46 -12.65 11.75 -19.85
N PRO A 47 -12.04 12.95 -19.92
CA PRO A 47 -10.87 13.16 -20.75
C PRO A 47 -9.71 12.31 -20.25
N ASP A 48 -8.93 11.80 -21.19
CA ASP A 48 -7.70 11.09 -20.86
C ASP A 48 -6.78 11.99 -20.02
N THR A 49 -6.24 11.43 -18.93
CA THR A 49 -5.41 12.18 -17.99
C THR A 49 -3.95 11.81 -18.20
N LEU A 50 -3.06 12.81 -18.19
CA LEU A 50 -1.62 12.55 -18.18
C LEU A 50 -1.24 11.96 -16.84
N GLU A 51 -0.82 10.69 -16.84
CA GLU A 51 -0.33 10.02 -15.64
C GLU A 51 1.16 10.30 -15.44
N TYR A 52 1.95 10.19 -16.51
CA TYR A 52 3.40 10.34 -16.45
C TYR A 52 3.98 10.84 -17.77
N ALA A 53 4.93 11.77 -17.72
CA ALA A 53 5.63 12.28 -18.89
C ALA A 53 7.10 11.84 -18.85
N ALA A 54 7.43 10.78 -19.58
CA ALA A 54 8.79 10.23 -19.57
C ALA A 54 9.77 11.14 -20.32
N ARG A 55 10.95 11.34 -19.74
CA ARG A 55 12.03 12.14 -20.32
C ARG A 55 12.63 11.46 -21.55
N ASP A 56 12.77 10.15 -21.48
CA ASP A 56 13.32 9.27 -22.51
C ASP A 56 12.76 7.84 -22.37
N GLU A 57 13.28 6.91 -23.18
CA GLU A 57 12.84 5.51 -23.18
C GLU A 57 13.27 4.75 -21.93
N GLU A 58 14.39 5.12 -21.31
CA GLU A 58 14.86 4.49 -20.08
C GLU A 58 13.97 4.90 -18.90
N ASP A 59 13.63 6.18 -18.81
CA ASP A 59 12.70 6.73 -17.84
C ASP A 59 11.30 6.10 -17.95
N LEU A 60 10.80 5.91 -19.17
CA LEU A 60 9.55 5.21 -19.43
C LEU A 60 9.62 3.75 -18.95
N ARG A 61 10.73 3.06 -19.23
CA ARG A 61 10.91 1.67 -18.83
C ARG A 61 11.01 1.51 -17.31
N LEU A 62 11.69 2.44 -16.64
CA LEU A 62 11.73 2.50 -15.18
C LEU A 62 10.30 2.69 -14.64
N TRP A 63 9.53 3.65 -15.16
CA TRP A 63 8.13 3.82 -14.76
C TRP A 63 7.29 2.55 -14.93
N GLN A 64 7.45 1.83 -16.05
CA GLN A 64 6.77 0.55 -16.26
C GLN A 64 7.16 -0.49 -15.20
N PHE A 65 8.44 -0.56 -14.85
CA PHE A 65 8.94 -1.49 -13.83
C PHE A 65 8.44 -1.15 -12.43
N ASP A 66 8.41 0.13 -12.07
CA ASP A 66 7.80 0.63 -10.82
C ASP A 66 6.35 0.14 -10.70
N HIS A 67 5.55 0.37 -11.75
CA HIS A 67 4.15 -0.03 -11.79
C HIS A 67 3.97 -1.54 -11.63
N VAL A 68 4.82 -2.34 -12.29
CA VAL A 68 4.82 -3.80 -12.12
C VAL A 68 5.16 -4.22 -10.69
N CYS A 69 6.14 -3.57 -10.06
CA CYS A 69 6.50 -3.85 -8.67
C CYS A 69 5.35 -3.53 -7.70
N GLU A 70 4.62 -2.44 -7.95
CA GLU A 70 3.42 -2.09 -7.19
C GLU A 70 2.32 -3.15 -7.36
N LEU A 71 2.01 -3.54 -8.59
CA LEU A 71 0.98 -4.56 -8.88
C LEU A 71 1.29 -5.91 -8.23
N LEU A 72 2.54 -6.38 -8.35
CA LEU A 72 2.98 -7.63 -7.73
C LEU A 72 2.87 -7.58 -6.20
N SER A 73 3.26 -6.45 -5.62
CA SER A 73 3.22 -6.26 -4.17
C SER A 73 1.78 -6.19 -3.64
N TYR A 74 0.88 -5.52 -4.37
CA TYR A 74 -0.53 -5.42 -4.03
C TYR A 74 -1.29 -6.74 -4.20
N ALA A 75 -1.01 -7.51 -5.26
CA ALA A 75 -1.62 -8.82 -5.46
C ALA A 75 -1.37 -9.75 -4.26
N LEU A 76 -0.15 -9.73 -3.72
CA LEU A 76 0.20 -10.50 -2.53
C LEU A 76 -0.42 -9.94 -1.24
N GLU A 77 -0.58 -8.63 -1.13
CA GLU A 77 -1.34 -8.04 -0.02
C GLU A 77 -2.78 -8.56 -0.02
N LEU A 78 -3.43 -8.61 -1.18
CA LEU A 78 -4.77 -9.15 -1.31
C LEU A 78 -4.86 -10.64 -0.94
N GLU A 79 -3.85 -11.45 -1.33
CA GLU A 79 -3.76 -12.87 -0.95
C GLU A 79 -3.74 -13.04 0.58
N HIS A 80 -3.04 -12.17 1.30
CA HIS A 80 -2.84 -12.27 2.76
C HIS A 80 -3.76 -11.38 3.60
N ARG A 81 -4.60 -10.54 2.98
CA ARG A 81 -5.43 -9.55 3.68
C ARG A 81 -6.38 -10.17 4.69
N THR A 82 -6.95 -11.33 4.37
CA THR A 82 -7.88 -12.06 5.24
C THR A 82 -7.19 -12.64 6.48
N GLU A 83 -5.94 -13.09 6.33
CA GLU A 83 -5.13 -13.68 7.40
C GLU A 83 -4.60 -12.61 8.37
N ASN A 84 -4.22 -11.45 7.84
CA ASN A 84 -3.55 -10.36 8.57
C ASN A 84 -4.47 -9.15 8.87
N SER A 85 -5.79 -9.32 8.76
CA SER A 85 -6.73 -8.24 9.06
C SER A 85 -6.67 -7.85 10.55
N LYS A 86 -6.56 -6.54 10.83
CA LYS A 86 -6.53 -5.98 12.19
C LYS A 86 -7.70 -6.50 13.04
N LYS A 87 -7.40 -7.16 14.17
CA LYS A 87 -8.39 -7.66 15.13
C LYS A 87 -8.40 -6.81 16.38
N TRP A 88 -9.20 -5.74 16.35
CA TRP A 88 -9.36 -4.82 17.47
C TRP A 88 -9.88 -5.48 18.74
N ARG A 89 -9.41 -4.99 19.90
CA ARG A 89 -9.81 -5.50 21.22
C ARG A 89 -11.29 -5.32 21.44
N TYR A 90 -11.80 -4.15 21.08
CA TYR A 90 -13.17 -3.74 21.31
C TYR A 90 -13.82 -3.40 19.98
N VAL A 91 -15.08 -3.82 19.82
CA VAL A 91 -15.91 -3.51 18.66
C VAL A 91 -17.17 -2.78 19.11
N ARG A 92 -17.62 -1.77 18.36
CA ARG A 92 -18.91 -1.11 18.61
C ARG A 92 -20.03 -2.11 18.31
N VAL A 93 -20.95 -2.30 19.27
CA VAL A 93 -22.07 -3.23 19.11
C VAL A 93 -23.34 -2.47 18.78
N ARG A 94 -23.73 -1.53 19.65
CA ARG A 94 -24.96 -0.71 19.52
C ARG A 94 -24.94 0.45 20.49
N VAL A 95 -25.90 1.37 20.36
CA VAL A 95 -26.12 2.45 21.32
C VAL A 95 -27.17 2.04 22.35
N GLU A 96 -26.86 2.20 23.64
CA GLU A 96 -27.79 2.02 24.76
C GLU A 96 -27.77 3.28 25.65
N ASN A 97 -28.95 3.86 25.93
CA ASN A 97 -29.08 5.07 26.75
C ASN A 97 -28.18 6.24 26.31
N GLY A 98 -28.02 6.41 24.99
CA GLY A 98 -27.18 7.46 24.41
C GLY A 98 -25.67 7.20 24.50
N LYS A 99 -25.24 6.00 24.91
CA LYS A 99 -23.83 5.59 24.97
C LYS A 99 -23.58 4.38 24.08
N TRP A 100 -22.42 4.33 23.43
CA TRP A 100 -21.98 3.13 22.73
C TRP A 100 -21.68 1.99 23.71
N LEU A 101 -22.25 0.82 23.44
CA LEU A 101 -21.91 -0.45 24.03
C LEU A 101 -20.82 -1.12 23.19
N TYR A 102 -19.77 -1.57 23.85
CA TYR A 102 -18.64 -2.27 23.23
C TYR A 102 -18.59 -3.73 23.68
N ALA A 103 -18.16 -4.62 22.79
CA ALA A 103 -17.83 -6.00 23.13
C ALA A 103 -16.33 -6.25 23.00
N GLU A 104 -15.73 -6.96 23.96
CA GLU A 104 -14.35 -7.39 23.89
C GLU A 104 -14.21 -8.68 23.05
N ARG A 105 -13.26 -8.71 22.10
CA ARG A 105 -12.94 -9.91 21.32
C ARG A 105 -12.15 -10.90 22.17
N ARG A 106 -12.56 -12.18 22.16
CA ARG A 106 -11.83 -13.28 22.81
C ARG A 106 -10.48 -13.60 22.17
N SER A 107 -10.31 -13.28 20.89
CA SER A 107 -9.04 -13.33 20.18
C SER A 107 -8.70 -11.91 19.73
N TYR A 108 -7.79 -11.29 20.45
CA TYR A 108 -7.29 -9.95 20.22
C TYR A 108 -5.88 -10.02 19.68
N ILE A 109 -5.61 -9.28 18.60
CA ILE A 109 -4.25 -9.05 18.15
C ILE A 109 -4.14 -7.57 17.84
N TYR A 110 -3.41 -6.86 18.69
CA TYR A 110 -3.04 -5.48 18.41
C TYR A 110 -1.63 -5.31 18.91
N ASN A 111 -0.74 -5.69 18.02
CA ASN A 111 0.48 -4.94 17.83
C ASN A 111 0.34 -4.34 16.42
N ALA A 112 0.83 -3.12 16.21
CA ALA A 112 0.80 -2.48 14.89
C ALA A 112 1.49 -3.32 13.79
N ILE A 113 2.28 -4.31 14.21
CA ILE A 113 2.88 -5.39 13.43
C ILE A 113 1.90 -6.04 12.40
N GLU A 114 0.60 -6.11 12.66
CA GLU A 114 -0.39 -6.71 11.74
C GLU A 114 -1.08 -5.68 10.80
N ASP A 115 -0.30 -4.81 10.16
CA ASP A 115 -0.77 -3.97 9.05
C ASP A 115 -0.51 -4.67 7.71
N THR A 116 -1.56 -5.08 6.99
CA THR A 116 -1.42 -5.78 5.69
C THR A 116 -0.62 -4.99 4.67
N ARG A 117 -0.65 -3.66 4.75
CA ARG A 117 0.10 -2.77 3.85
C ARG A 117 1.60 -2.88 4.06
N LEU A 118 2.05 -3.23 5.27
CA LEU A 118 3.47 -3.36 5.62
C LEU A 118 4.16 -4.37 4.69
N ALA A 119 3.61 -5.58 4.57
CA ALA A 119 4.17 -6.61 3.71
C ALA A 119 4.22 -6.19 2.23
N ALA A 120 3.20 -5.47 1.77
CA ALA A 120 3.12 -4.94 0.40
C ALA A 120 4.22 -3.89 0.17
N PHE A 121 4.31 -2.91 1.05
CA PHE A 121 5.23 -1.79 0.91
C PHE A 121 6.69 -2.21 1.04
N GLU A 122 7.01 -3.08 2.01
CA GLU A 122 8.36 -3.63 2.13
C GLU A 122 8.78 -4.39 0.88
N ARG A 123 7.89 -5.23 0.34
CA ARG A 123 8.18 -5.97 -0.88
C ARG A 123 8.43 -5.03 -2.05
N TYR A 124 7.53 -4.07 -2.27
CA TYR A 124 7.69 -3.07 -3.32
C TYR A 124 9.06 -2.38 -3.20
N LEU A 125 9.41 -1.86 -2.01
CA LEU A 125 10.69 -1.20 -1.78
C LEU A 125 11.89 -2.13 -2.03
N ARG A 126 11.82 -3.40 -1.62
CA ARG A 126 12.86 -4.40 -1.93
C ARG A 126 13.01 -4.66 -3.43
N LEU A 127 11.92 -4.66 -4.19
CA LEU A 127 11.94 -4.90 -5.63
C LEU A 127 12.59 -3.74 -6.40
N ILE A 128 12.32 -2.49 -5.99
CA ILE A 128 12.84 -1.31 -6.68
C ILE A 128 14.27 -0.93 -6.27
N HIS A 129 14.69 -1.29 -5.05
CA HIS A 129 16.00 -0.94 -4.48
C HIS A 129 17.21 -1.25 -5.39
N PRO A 130 17.33 -2.43 -6.04
CA PRO A 130 18.49 -2.73 -6.89
C PRO A 130 18.49 -2.03 -8.25
N VAL A 131 17.37 -1.42 -8.67
CA VAL A 131 17.20 -0.86 -10.02
C VAL A 131 17.31 0.67 -10.03
N TYR A 132 16.78 1.32 -8.98
CA TYR A 132 16.73 2.77 -8.92
C TYR A 132 17.97 3.41 -8.30
N SER A 133 18.20 4.68 -8.63
CA SER A 133 19.23 5.46 -7.94
C SER A 133 18.88 5.63 -6.46
N PRO A 134 19.89 5.84 -5.58
CA PRO A 134 19.65 6.06 -4.16
C PRO A 134 18.68 7.22 -3.88
N GLU A 135 18.73 8.28 -4.67
CA GLU A 135 17.85 9.44 -4.53
C GLU A 135 16.40 9.08 -4.84
N HIS A 136 16.15 8.40 -5.97
CA HIS A 136 14.80 7.98 -6.33
C HIS A 136 14.26 6.94 -5.34
N PHE A 137 15.09 6.02 -4.89
CA PHE A 137 14.71 5.04 -3.87
C PHE A 137 14.27 5.74 -2.57
N GLU A 138 15.02 6.75 -2.11
CA GLU A 138 14.67 7.50 -0.91
C GLU A 138 13.36 8.29 -1.09
N GLU A 139 13.10 8.87 -2.27
CA GLU A 139 11.81 9.50 -2.57
C GLU A 139 10.64 8.52 -2.40
N ARG A 140 10.80 7.28 -2.88
CA ARG A 140 9.80 6.21 -2.74
C ARG A 140 9.66 5.74 -1.30
N VAL A 141 10.76 5.56 -0.57
CA VAL A 141 10.73 5.24 0.87
C VAL A 141 9.92 6.29 1.62
N GLN A 142 10.21 7.58 1.41
CA GLN A 142 9.51 8.66 2.10
C GLN A 142 8.02 8.73 1.73
N ALA A 143 7.64 8.43 0.49
CA ALA A 143 6.24 8.32 0.10
C ALA A 143 5.52 7.21 0.88
N HIS A 144 6.14 6.04 1.00
CA HIS A 144 5.56 4.89 1.73
C HIS A 144 5.54 5.10 3.24
N VAL A 145 6.57 5.73 3.82
CA VAL A 145 6.58 6.16 5.24
C VAL A 145 5.40 7.10 5.51
N ARG A 146 5.12 8.08 4.63
CA ARG A 146 3.94 8.95 4.76
C ARG A 146 2.62 8.17 4.71
N LEU A 147 2.51 7.19 3.82
CA LEU A 147 1.30 6.35 3.70
C LEU A 147 1.08 5.47 4.94
N MET A 148 2.16 4.88 5.49
CA MET A 148 2.10 4.09 6.73
C MET A 148 1.65 4.96 7.91
N ASN A 149 2.16 6.19 7.98
CA ASN A 149 1.86 7.14 9.06
C ASN A 149 0.57 7.97 8.85
N ARG A 150 -0.15 7.78 7.74
CA ARG A 150 -1.32 8.59 7.40
C ARG A 150 -2.35 8.66 8.51
N TRP A 151 -2.51 7.58 9.27
CA TRP A 151 -3.51 7.44 10.34
C TRP A 151 -2.96 7.71 11.74
N TYR A 152 -1.72 8.20 11.87
CA TYR A 152 -1.09 8.46 13.16
C TYR A 152 -0.88 9.97 13.35
N ARG A 153 -1.15 10.47 14.56
CA ARG A 153 -0.92 11.89 14.89
C ARG A 153 0.56 12.22 15.07
N THR A 154 1.36 11.21 15.39
CA THR A 154 2.80 11.28 15.55
C THR A 154 3.42 10.13 14.74
N PRO A 155 4.65 10.30 14.21
CA PRO A 155 5.32 9.21 13.49
C PRO A 155 5.39 7.93 14.32
N HIS A 156 4.88 6.85 13.74
CA HIS A 156 4.78 5.51 14.29
C HIS A 156 5.63 4.51 13.51
N TRP A 157 5.71 4.68 12.20
CA TRP A 157 6.53 3.85 11.31
C TRP A 157 7.71 4.64 10.75
N ASP A 158 8.88 4.03 10.72
CA ASP A 158 10.01 4.43 9.87
C ASP A 158 10.50 3.21 9.08
N PHE A 159 11.45 3.40 8.18
CA PHE A 159 11.99 2.36 7.33
C PHE A 159 13.47 2.10 7.68
N ASP A 160 13.85 0.88 8.01
CA ASP A 160 15.25 0.50 8.12
C ASP A 160 15.80 0.25 6.71
N ARG A 161 16.71 1.13 6.24
CA ARG A 161 17.31 1.05 4.90
C ARG A 161 18.25 -0.15 4.76
N ASN A 162 18.85 -0.61 5.85
CA ASN A 162 19.77 -1.76 5.82
C ASN A 162 18.99 -3.07 5.78
N ALA A 163 17.93 -3.17 6.58
CA ALA A 163 17.08 -4.35 6.64
C ALA A 163 16.00 -4.37 5.55
N LEU A 164 15.77 -3.23 4.87
CA LEU A 164 14.71 -3.00 3.90
C LEU A 164 13.33 -3.42 4.46
N CYS A 165 13.02 -2.94 5.67
CA CYS A 165 11.76 -3.24 6.37
C CYS A 165 11.25 -2.02 7.15
N PHE A 166 9.96 -1.97 7.42
CA PHE A 166 9.40 -0.97 8.33
C PHE A 166 9.69 -1.37 9.77
N VAL A 167 9.95 -0.36 10.60
CA VAL A 167 10.17 -0.50 12.03
C VAL A 167 9.23 0.43 12.78
N GLU A 168 8.70 -0.09 13.88
CA GLU A 168 7.89 0.68 14.81
C GLU A 168 8.82 1.59 15.63
N VAL A 169 8.55 2.90 15.63
CA VAL A 169 9.37 3.92 16.30
C VAL A 169 8.67 4.64 17.45
N SER A 170 7.38 4.36 17.67
CA SER A 170 6.63 4.87 18.81
C SER A 170 5.43 4.00 19.14
N ASP A 171 4.88 4.11 20.35
CA ASP A 171 3.62 3.44 20.74
C ASP A 171 2.36 4.22 20.31
N ALA A 172 2.48 5.12 19.32
CA ALA A 172 1.38 5.93 18.86
C ALA A 172 0.25 5.06 18.31
N LYS A 173 -0.99 5.42 18.63
CA LYS A 173 -2.17 4.72 18.11
C LYS A 173 -2.77 5.47 16.94
N GLU A 174 -3.35 4.69 16.02
CA GLU A 174 -4.12 5.25 14.92
C GLU A 174 -5.26 6.11 15.46
N TYR A 175 -5.48 7.28 14.88
CA TYR A 175 -6.71 8.00 15.12
C TYR A 175 -7.81 7.27 14.32
N GLY A 176 -8.73 6.62 15.03
CA GLY A 176 -9.84 5.89 14.40
C GLY A 176 -10.62 6.79 13.44
N GLY A 177 -10.80 6.33 12.21
CA GLY A 177 -11.81 6.89 11.30
C GLY A 177 -13.12 6.15 11.51
N ASP A 178 -14.26 6.82 11.38
CA ASP A 178 -15.61 6.23 11.58
C ASP A 178 -15.98 5.09 10.61
N ALA A 179 -15.06 4.68 9.73
CA ALA A 179 -15.34 3.82 8.57
C ALA A 179 -15.31 2.31 8.87
N ASP A 180 -14.76 1.84 10.00
CA ASP A 180 -14.58 0.40 10.26
C ASP A 180 -15.19 -0.12 11.58
N ASP A 181 -16.01 0.69 12.26
CA ASP A 181 -16.66 0.36 13.55
C ASP A 181 -15.73 -0.09 14.68
N THR A 182 -14.42 0.14 14.51
CA THR A 182 -13.39 -0.23 15.46
C THR A 182 -12.87 1.02 16.15
N GLU A 183 -12.99 1.07 17.49
CA GLU A 183 -12.60 2.24 18.28
C GLU A 183 -12.16 1.76 19.67
N GLU A 184 -11.17 2.43 20.27
CA GLU A 184 -10.97 2.33 21.71
C GLU A 184 -12.17 2.98 22.44
N PRO A 185 -12.81 2.29 23.39
CA PRO A 185 -13.95 2.84 24.11
C PRO A 185 -13.56 4.18 24.75
N ARG A 186 -14.28 5.25 24.40
CA ARG A 186 -14.09 6.56 25.04
C ARG A 186 -14.33 6.46 26.54
N THR A 187 -13.68 7.30 27.32
CA THR A 187 -13.91 7.42 28.77
C THR A 187 -15.42 7.53 29.08
N GLY A 188 -15.95 6.59 29.88
CA GLY A 188 -17.36 6.53 30.24
C GLY A 188 -18.25 5.63 29.37
N SER A 189 -17.67 4.95 28.36
CA SER A 189 -18.33 3.90 27.59
C SER A 189 -18.61 2.64 28.42
N VAL A 190 -19.64 1.88 28.04
CA VAL A 190 -19.99 0.62 28.69
C VAL A 190 -19.35 -0.54 27.93
N ILE A 191 -18.60 -1.39 28.64
CA ILE A 191 -17.89 -2.54 28.06
C ILE A 191 -18.58 -3.83 28.53
N GLN A 192 -19.00 -4.65 27.58
CA GLN A 192 -19.48 -6.00 27.82
C GLN A 192 -18.33 -7.00 27.60
N MET A 193 -18.06 -7.82 28.62
CA MET A 193 -17.13 -8.96 28.48
C MET A 193 -17.90 -10.16 27.92
N LEU A 194 -17.35 -10.81 26.89
CA LEU A 194 -17.95 -11.97 26.22
C LEU A 194 -17.36 -13.31 26.68
#